data_AF-A0A6L3X3I2-F1
#
_entry.id   AF-A0A6L3X3I2-F1
#
_cell.length_a   1.000
_cell.length_b   1.000
_cell.length_c   1.000
_cell.angle_alpha   90.00
_cell.angle_beta   90.00
_cell.angle_gamma   90.00
#
_symmetry.space_group_name_H-M   'P 1'
#
loop_
_entity.id
_entity.type
_entity.pdbx_description
1 polymer ?
#
loop_
_entity_poly.entity_id
_entity_poly.type
_entity_poly.pdbx_seq_one_letter_code
_entity_poly.pdbx_strand_id
1 'polypeptide(L)'
;PQALKGIQRGLERETLRVNADGSLATTGHPKALGSALTHKWITTDFAEALLEFITPVDGDIDHMLTIMRDVHRFTARNLGDERMWPLSMPCYIEQGQDIELAQYGTSNIGRLKTLYREGLKNRYGALMQTIPGVHYN
;
A
#
# COMPACT_ATOMS: atom_id res chain seq x y z
N PRO A 1 -15.13 -11.72 32.83
CA PRO A 1 -14.47 -10.43 32.49
C PRO A 1 -12.98 -10.54 32.11
N GLN A 2 -12.17 -11.34 32.82
CA GLN A 2 -10.73 -11.46 32.52
C GLN A 2 -10.40 -12.30 31.28
N ALA A 3 -11.31 -13.18 30.82
CA ALA A 3 -11.10 -14.06 29.67
C ALA A 3 -10.86 -13.32 28.35
N LEU A 4 -11.25 -12.04 28.25
CA LEU A 4 -11.05 -11.20 27.05
C LEU A 4 -9.86 -10.23 27.20
N LYS A 5 -9.14 -10.26 28.33
CA LYS A 5 -7.98 -9.38 28.53
C LYS A 5 -6.82 -9.91 27.68
N GLY A 6 -6.21 -9.03 26.88
CA GLY A 6 -5.07 -9.37 26.02
C GLY A 6 -5.41 -9.66 24.56
N ILE A 7 -6.59 -9.24 24.07
CA ILE A 7 -6.90 -9.26 22.63
C ILE A 7 -5.78 -8.55 21.87
N GLN A 8 -5.27 -9.21 20.84
CA GLN A 8 -4.28 -8.67 19.91
C GLN A 8 -4.93 -8.26 18.59
N ARG A 9 -4.33 -7.30 17.90
CA ARG A 9 -4.85 -6.68 16.69
C ARG A 9 -3.72 -6.34 15.72
N GLY A 10 -4.05 -6.21 14.44
CA GLY A 10 -3.21 -5.58 13.43
C GLY A 10 -4.05 -4.80 12.41
N LEU A 11 -3.45 -3.79 11.79
CA LEU A 11 -4.06 -3.04 10.71
C LEU A 11 -3.19 -3.08 9.46
N GLU A 12 -3.86 -3.30 8.33
CA GLU A 12 -3.34 -3.04 6.99
C GLU A 12 -4.18 -1.91 6.38
N ARG A 13 -3.54 -0.92 5.77
CA ARG A 13 -4.23 0.18 5.09
C ARG A 13 -3.58 0.50 3.77
N GLU A 14 -4.38 0.50 2.71
CA GLU A 14 -3.93 0.77 1.36
C GLU A 14 -4.23 2.22 0.93
N THR A 15 -3.41 2.76 0.04
CA THR A 15 -3.61 4.07 -0.56
C THR A 15 -2.83 4.26 -1.84
N LEU A 16 -3.47 4.83 -2.86
CA LEU A 16 -2.78 5.21 -4.09
C LEU A 16 -1.95 6.47 -3.85
N ARG A 17 -0.73 6.49 -4.39
CA ARG A 17 0.04 7.72 -4.61
C ARG A 17 -0.56 8.45 -5.81
N VAL A 18 -0.83 9.73 -5.64
CA VAL A 18 -1.46 10.58 -6.66
C VAL A 18 -0.77 11.93 -6.74
N ASN A 19 -0.84 12.54 -7.91
CA ASN A 19 -0.42 13.91 -8.13
C ASN A 19 -1.40 14.90 -7.51
N ALA A 20 -1.06 16.19 -7.51
CA ALA A 20 -1.90 17.25 -6.95
C ALA A 20 -3.26 17.40 -7.68
N ASP A 21 -3.33 17.02 -8.96
CA ASP A 21 -4.55 17.01 -9.78
C ASP A 21 -5.42 15.76 -9.58
N GLY A 22 -4.97 14.79 -8.76
CA GLY A 22 -5.68 13.54 -8.51
C GLY A 22 -5.43 12.44 -9.54
N SER A 23 -4.53 12.64 -10.50
CA SER A 23 -4.06 11.58 -11.39
C SER A 23 -3.13 10.60 -10.65
N LEU A 24 -3.15 9.33 -11.07
CA LEU A 24 -2.27 8.30 -10.51
C LEU A 24 -0.79 8.67 -10.72
N ALA A 25 0.01 8.59 -9.66
CA ALA A 25 1.45 8.81 -9.76
C ALA A 25 2.12 7.71 -10.59
N THR A 26 3.07 8.08 -11.44
CA THR A 26 3.82 7.17 -12.32
C THR A 26 5.30 7.04 -11.93
N THR A 27 5.69 7.65 -10.81
CA THR A 27 7.02 7.44 -10.24
C THR A 27 7.08 6.06 -9.56
N GLY A 28 8.27 5.47 -9.45
CA GLY A 28 8.46 4.22 -8.71
C GLY A 28 8.29 4.38 -7.20
N HIS A 29 8.33 3.27 -6.46
CA HIS A 29 8.28 3.26 -5.01
C HIS A 29 9.34 4.21 -4.40
N PRO A 30 8.95 5.15 -3.51
CA PRO A 30 9.89 6.16 -3.04
C PRO A 30 11.09 5.54 -2.33
N LYS A 31 12.31 5.89 -2.76
CA LYS A 31 13.56 5.29 -2.26
C LYS A 31 13.73 5.37 -0.74
N ALA A 32 13.21 6.43 -0.12
CA ALA A 32 13.26 6.64 1.33
C ALA A 32 12.45 5.59 2.13
N LEU A 33 11.50 4.89 1.49
CA LEU A 33 10.72 3.81 2.09
C LEU A 33 11.45 2.46 2.02
N GLY A 34 12.60 2.40 1.34
CA GLY A 34 13.41 1.20 1.23
C GLY A 34 12.86 0.20 0.24
N SER A 35 12.92 -1.09 0.58
CA SER A 35 12.48 -2.17 -0.30
C SER A 35 11.09 -2.64 0.08
N ALA A 36 10.10 -2.41 -0.78
CA ALA A 36 8.75 -2.94 -0.60
C ALA A 36 8.72 -4.47 -0.40
N LEU A 37 9.69 -5.21 -0.95
CA LEU A 37 9.77 -6.66 -0.80
C LEU A 37 10.02 -7.12 0.65
N THR A 38 10.77 -6.34 1.42
CA THR A 38 11.29 -6.78 2.73
C THR A 38 11.06 -5.81 3.88
N HIS A 39 10.56 -4.60 3.60
CA HIS A 39 10.29 -3.59 4.62
C HIS A 39 9.10 -4.02 5.51
N LYS A 40 9.24 -3.85 6.83
CA LYS A 40 8.35 -4.47 7.81
C LYS A 40 6.97 -3.80 7.94
N TRP A 41 6.89 -2.50 7.63
CA TRP A 41 5.71 -1.68 7.94
C TRP A 41 5.11 -0.95 6.73
N ILE A 42 5.82 -0.97 5.61
CA ILE A 42 5.51 -0.19 4.41
C ILE A 42 5.86 -1.08 3.24
N THR A 43 4.90 -1.35 2.38
CA THR A 43 5.09 -2.13 1.16
C THR A 43 4.19 -1.56 0.06
N THR A 44 4.08 -2.30 -1.03
CA THR A 44 3.12 -2.05 -2.11
C THR A 44 2.22 -3.26 -2.27
N ASP A 45 0.95 -3.01 -2.54
CA ASP A 45 0.04 -4.08 -2.96
C ASP A 45 0.12 -4.26 -4.48
N PHE A 46 -0.98 -4.18 -5.24
CA PHE A 46 -1.01 -4.59 -6.64
C PHE A 46 -0.15 -3.72 -7.56
N ALA A 47 -0.28 -2.40 -7.45
CA ALA A 47 0.40 -1.42 -8.29
C ALA A 47 1.62 -0.82 -7.57
N GLU A 48 2.60 -0.35 -8.33
CA GLU A 48 3.78 0.36 -7.80
C GLU A 48 3.41 1.66 -7.07
N ALA A 49 2.29 2.26 -7.47
CA ALA A 49 1.70 3.42 -6.82
C ALA A 49 0.75 3.08 -5.65
N LEU A 50 0.37 1.82 -5.45
CA LEU A 50 -0.54 1.40 -4.39
C LEU A 50 0.26 1.04 -3.13
N LEU A 51 0.45 2.02 -2.24
CA LEU A 51 1.10 1.82 -0.95
C LEU A 51 0.21 1.01 -0.02
N GLU A 52 0.84 0.20 0.82
CA GLU A 52 0.21 -0.55 1.89
C GLU A 52 1.01 -0.37 3.18
N PHE A 53 0.33 0.03 4.26
CA PHE A 53 0.92 0.22 5.58
C PHE A 53 0.45 -0.87 6.52
N ILE A 54 1.39 -1.48 7.25
CA ILE A 54 1.15 -2.67 8.07
C ILE A 54 1.67 -2.40 9.48
N THR A 55 0.80 -2.49 10.49
CA THR A 55 1.23 -2.41 11.88
C THR A 55 1.76 -3.76 12.37
N PRO A 56 2.74 -3.78 13.31
CA PRO A 56 2.98 -5.00 14.06
C PRO A 56 1.72 -5.38 14.86
N VAL A 57 1.68 -6.64 15.30
CA VAL A 57 0.63 -7.11 16.20
C VAL A 57 0.71 -6.39 17.56
N ASP A 58 -0.42 -5.89 18.04
CA ASP A 58 -0.49 -5.07 19.26
C ASP A 58 -1.73 -5.36 20.11
N GLY A 59 -1.61 -5.24 21.43
CA GLY A 59 -2.72 -5.34 22.37
C GLY A 59 -3.38 -3.99 22.69
N ASP A 60 -2.71 -2.87 22.40
CA ASP A 60 -3.14 -1.51 22.68
C ASP A 60 -3.60 -0.79 21.39
N ILE A 61 -4.84 -0.32 21.39
CA ILE A 61 -5.46 0.30 20.21
C ILE A 61 -4.82 1.66 19.90
N ASP A 62 -4.56 2.48 20.91
CA ASP A 62 -4.02 3.83 20.72
C ASP A 62 -2.57 3.78 20.26
N HIS A 63 -1.79 2.82 20.79
CA HIS A 63 -0.43 2.57 20.33
C HIS A 63 -0.39 2.10 18.87
N MET A 64 -1.24 1.13 18.50
CA MET A 64 -1.37 0.65 17.12
C MET A 64 -1.73 1.79 16.14
N LEU A 65 -2.74 2.60 16.48
CA LEU A 65 -3.15 3.74 15.66
C LEU A 65 -2.07 4.83 15.58
N THR A 66 -1.27 4.99 16.63
CA THR A 66 -0.12 5.91 16.64
C THR A 66 0.97 5.43 15.69
N ILE A 67 1.33 4.13 15.70
CA ILE A 67 2.28 3.56 14.73
C ILE A 67 1.78 3.78 13.31
N MET A 68 0.51 3.47 13.04
CA MET A 68 -0.09 3.68 11.72
C MET A 68 0.04 5.14 11.27
N ARG A 69 -0.23 6.09 12.18
CA ARG A 69 -0.10 7.52 11.88
C ARG A 69 1.36 7.94 11.66
N ASP A 70 2.31 7.37 12.37
CA ASP A 70 3.73 7.69 12.21
C ASP A 70 4.28 7.18 10.88
N VAL A 71 3.86 5.99 10.45
CA VAL A 71 4.13 5.48 9.09
C VAL A 71 3.58 6.43 8.03
N HIS A 72 2.33 6.91 8.18
CA HIS A 72 1.76 7.91 7.27
C HIS A 72 2.56 9.22 7.26
N ARG A 73 2.94 9.75 8.43
CA ARG A 73 3.72 10.99 8.55
C ARG A 73 5.11 10.86 7.93
N PHE A 74 5.76 9.71 8.09
CA PHE A 74 7.05 9.45 7.47
C PHE A 74 6.90 9.42 5.95
N THR A 75 5.95 8.63 5.43
CA THR A 75 5.73 8.50 4.00
C THR A 75 5.34 9.83 3.36
N ALA A 76 4.37 10.57 3.92
CA ALA A 76 3.91 11.85 3.37
C ALA A 76 5.03 12.89 3.22
N ARG A 77 6.03 12.89 4.11
CA ARG A 77 7.20 13.79 4.03
C ARG A 77 8.24 13.36 2.97
N ASN A 78 8.15 12.14 2.46
CA ASN A 78 9.08 11.53 1.52
C ASN A 78 8.45 11.26 0.14
N LEU A 79 7.26 11.80 -0.13
CA LEU A 79 6.54 11.66 -1.40
C LEU A 79 6.81 12.80 -2.40
N GLY A 80 7.59 13.82 -2.03
CA GLY A 80 7.74 15.02 -2.85
C GLY A 80 6.41 15.77 -2.95
N ASP A 81 5.95 16.03 -4.17
CA ASP A 81 4.68 16.74 -4.44
C ASP A 81 3.45 15.80 -4.52
N GLU A 82 3.69 14.48 -4.53
CA GLU A 82 2.65 13.45 -4.49
C GLU A 82 1.94 13.43 -3.12
N ARG A 83 0.75 12.83 -3.11
CA ARG A 83 -0.07 12.64 -1.90
C ARG A 83 -0.76 11.29 -1.92
N MET A 84 -1.41 10.97 -0.81
CA MET A 84 -2.17 9.74 -0.62
C MET A 84 -3.63 9.96 -0.98
N TRP A 85 -4.19 9.08 -1.81
CA TRP A 85 -5.61 9.10 -2.13
C TRP A 85 -6.45 8.68 -0.90
N PRO A 86 -7.44 9.49 -0.48
CA PRO A 86 -8.14 9.28 0.79
C PRO A 86 -9.38 8.39 0.70
N LEU A 87 -9.74 7.88 -0.48
CA LEU A 87 -10.98 7.13 -0.72
C LEU A 87 -10.69 5.70 -1.21
N SER A 88 -11.66 4.78 -1.02
CA SER A 88 -11.57 3.40 -1.53
C SER A 88 -11.78 3.30 -3.04
N MET A 89 -12.69 4.08 -3.61
CA MET A 89 -12.80 4.13 -5.07
C MET A 89 -11.59 4.86 -5.63
N PRO A 90 -10.95 4.35 -6.70
CA PRO A 90 -9.67 4.85 -7.17
C PRO A 90 -9.73 6.32 -7.59
N CYS A 91 -8.55 6.93 -7.65
CA CYS A 91 -8.36 8.26 -8.16
C CYS A 91 -8.66 8.34 -9.67
N TYR A 92 -8.37 9.47 -10.30
CA TYR A 92 -8.50 9.56 -11.75
C TYR A 92 -7.47 8.62 -12.41
N ILE A 93 -7.98 7.61 -13.10
CA ILE A 93 -7.21 6.66 -13.91
C ILE A 93 -7.84 6.71 -15.30
N GLU A 94 -7.09 7.16 -16.29
CA GLU A 94 -7.59 7.26 -17.66
C GLU A 94 -7.91 5.88 -18.23
N GLN A 95 -8.90 5.83 -19.13
CA GLN A 95 -9.24 4.59 -19.81
C GLN A 95 -8.06 4.15 -20.69
N GLY A 96 -7.47 2.99 -20.38
CA GLY A 96 -6.28 2.49 -21.07
C GLY A 96 -4.96 3.00 -20.49
N GLN A 97 -4.98 3.77 -19.40
CA GLN A 97 -3.77 4.11 -18.66
C GLN A 97 -3.07 2.82 -18.19
N ASP A 98 -1.79 2.68 -18.51
CA ASP A 98 -1.02 1.54 -18.04
C ASP A 98 -0.70 1.76 -16.55
N ILE A 99 -1.26 0.91 -15.72
CA ILE A 99 -0.97 0.86 -14.29
C ILE A 99 0.26 -0.01 -14.11
N GLU A 100 1.36 0.59 -13.67
CA GLU A 100 2.58 -0.14 -13.35
C GLU A 100 2.34 -1.09 -12.18
N LEU A 101 2.62 -2.37 -12.41
CA LEU A 101 2.55 -3.40 -11.36
C LEU A 101 3.65 -3.17 -10.33
N ALA A 102 3.42 -3.58 -9.09
CA ALA A 102 4.44 -3.47 -8.06
C ALA A 102 5.73 -4.21 -8.44
N GLN A 103 6.86 -3.52 -8.29
CA GLN A 103 8.19 -3.97 -8.66
C GLN A 103 8.98 -4.38 -7.41
N TYR A 104 9.39 -5.66 -7.37
CA TYR A 104 10.12 -6.23 -6.22
C TYR A 104 11.57 -6.64 -6.57
N GLY A 105 12.14 -6.05 -7.63
CA GLY A 105 13.49 -6.33 -8.08
C GLY A 105 13.66 -7.67 -8.80
N THR A 106 14.91 -8.15 -8.90
CA THR A 106 15.29 -9.27 -9.78
C THR A 106 15.41 -10.63 -9.09
N SER A 107 15.22 -10.69 -7.77
CA SER A 107 15.21 -11.95 -7.03
C SER A 107 14.05 -12.85 -7.50
N ASN A 108 14.19 -14.17 -7.40
CA ASN A 108 13.13 -15.09 -7.83
C ASN A 108 11.80 -14.83 -7.10
N ILE A 109 11.84 -14.55 -5.79
CA ILE A 109 10.64 -14.23 -4.99
C ILE A 109 10.04 -12.89 -5.43
N GLY A 110 10.87 -11.88 -5.68
CA GLY A 110 10.41 -10.58 -6.16
C GLY A 110 9.71 -10.69 -7.52
N ARG A 111 10.36 -11.35 -8.49
CA ARG A 111 9.81 -11.61 -9.82
C ARG A 111 8.52 -12.44 -9.76
N LEU A 112 8.45 -13.43 -8.87
CA LEU A 112 7.23 -14.22 -8.66
C LEU A 112 6.07 -13.34 -8.15
N LYS A 113 6.31 -12.42 -7.22
CA LYS A 113 5.28 -11.48 -6.71
C LYS A 113 4.78 -10.51 -7.78
N THR A 114 5.65 -10.02 -8.65
CA THR A 114 5.26 -9.18 -9.79
C THR A 114 4.51 -10.01 -10.84
N LEU A 115 4.97 -11.23 -11.16
CA LEU A 115 4.29 -12.14 -12.08
C LEU A 115 2.89 -12.54 -11.60
N TYR A 116 2.71 -12.71 -10.29
CA TYR A 116 1.39 -12.95 -9.71
C TYR A 116 0.42 -11.79 -10.02
N ARG A 117 0.89 -10.54 -9.88
CA ARG A 117 0.10 -9.33 -10.20
C ARG A 117 -0.19 -9.22 -11.70
N GLU A 118 0.75 -9.62 -12.54
CA GLU A 118 0.52 -9.74 -13.99
C GLU A 118 -0.61 -10.75 -14.27
N GLY A 119 -0.64 -11.86 -13.55
CA GLY A 119 -1.75 -12.82 -13.60
C GLY A 119 -3.10 -12.21 -13.20
N LEU A 120 -3.13 -11.39 -12.14
CA LEU A 120 -4.34 -10.67 -11.70
C LEU A 120 -4.80 -9.63 -12.73
N LYS A 121 -3.87 -8.84 -13.27
CA LYS A 121 -4.14 -7.86 -14.35
C LYS A 121 -4.83 -8.54 -15.53
N ASN A 122 -4.30 -9.68 -15.97
CA ASN A 122 -4.83 -10.41 -17.13
C ASN A 122 -6.18 -11.08 -16.86
N ARG A 123 -6.50 -11.44 -15.61
CA ARG A 123 -7.76 -12.12 -15.25
C ARG A 123 -8.90 -11.16 -14.92
N TYR A 124 -8.59 -10.06 -14.24
CA TYR A 124 -9.59 -9.20 -13.61
C TYR A 124 -9.48 -7.72 -14.05
N GLY A 125 -8.43 -7.37 -14.80
CA GLY A 125 -8.12 -5.98 -15.14
C GLY A 125 -7.42 -5.24 -14.02
N ALA A 126 -6.49 -4.34 -14.38
CA ALA A 126 -5.70 -3.58 -13.41
C ALA A 126 -6.55 -2.59 -12.61
N LEU A 127 -7.59 -1.99 -13.21
CA LEU A 127 -8.42 -0.98 -12.54
C LEU A 127 -9.10 -1.53 -11.27
N MET A 128 -9.67 -2.74 -11.33
CA MET A 128 -10.30 -3.37 -10.17
C MET A 128 -9.32 -3.58 -9.01
N GLN A 129 -8.05 -3.83 -9.32
CA GLN A 129 -6.98 -4.07 -8.35
C GLN A 129 -6.40 -2.78 -7.76
N THR A 130 -6.90 -1.61 -8.16
CA THR A 130 -6.50 -0.30 -7.60
C THR A 130 -7.49 0.26 -6.59
N ILE A 131 -8.43 -0.56 -6.11
CA ILE A 131 -9.42 -0.18 -5.09
C ILE A 131 -8.81 -0.43 -3.69
N PRO A 132 -8.31 0.61 -2.97
CA PRO A 132 -7.72 0.42 -1.65
C PRO A 132 -8.75 0.08 -0.55
N GLY A 133 -8.33 -0.78 0.36
CA GLY A 133 -9.07 -1.19 1.55
C GLY A 133 -8.34 -0.94 2.88
N VAL A 134 -8.98 -1.43 3.94
CA VAL A 134 -8.41 -1.58 5.29
C VAL A 134 -8.71 -2.99 5.75
N HIS A 135 -7.68 -3.71 6.21
CA HIS A 135 -7.86 -5.00 6.87
C HIS A 135 -7.68 -4.83 8.38
N TYR A 136 -8.63 -5.39 9.14
CA TYR A 136 -8.56 -5.49 10.59
C TYR A 136 -8.28 -6.94 10.95
N ASN A 137 -7.10 -7.18 11.49
CA ASN A 137 -6.60 -8.49 11.91
C ASN A 137 -6.75 -8.67 13.42
#